data_AF-A0AAX6HI09-F1
#
_entry.id   AF-A0AAX6HI09-F1
#
_cell.length_a   1.000
_cell.length_b   1.000
_cell.length_c   1.000
_cell.angle_alpha   90.00
_cell.angle_beta   90.00
_cell.angle_gamma   90.00
#
_symmetry.space_group_name_H-M   'P 1'
#
loop_
_entity.id
_entity.type
_entity.pdbx_description
1 polymer ?
#
loop_
_entity_poly.entity_id
_entity_poly.type
_entity_poly.pdbx_seq_one_letter_code
_entity_poly.pdbx_strand_id
1 'polypeptide(L)'
;MMHGRNNGKKLMEVRIFKHTMELINLLTDQNPIQVIIDAVINSGPREDATRIGSTSVVRRQAVDISPLRRVNQALYLLTTGARESSFRNIKTIAECFADEPINAAKVSSNSYCHQEEG
;
A
#
# COMPACT_ATOMS: atom_id res chain seq x y z
N MET A 1 -1.59 -5.15 10.26
CA MET A 1 -2.52 -4.24 10.96
C MET A 1 -1.77 -3.45 12.00
N MET A 2 -1.78 -2.13 11.90
CA MET A 2 -1.20 -1.24 12.91
C MET A 2 -2.32 -0.57 13.75
N HIS A 3 -1.93 0.10 14.82
CA HIS A 3 -2.77 0.76 15.85
C HIS A 3 -3.35 -0.20 16.91
N GLY A 4 -2.70 -0.16 18.08
CA GLY A 4 -3.19 -0.61 19.39
C GLY A 4 -4.01 -1.90 19.38
N ARG A 5 -5.33 -1.76 19.25
CA ARG A 5 -6.30 -2.86 19.34
C ARG A 5 -6.08 -4.00 18.34
N ASN A 6 -5.39 -3.74 17.23
CA ASN A 6 -5.13 -4.73 16.19
C ASN A 6 -3.69 -5.29 16.22
N ASN A 7 -2.85 -4.84 17.16
CA ASN A 7 -1.47 -5.28 17.27
C ASN A 7 -1.39 -6.76 17.69
N GLY A 8 -0.45 -7.52 17.10
CA GLY A 8 -0.15 -8.91 17.47
C GLY A 8 -1.14 -9.96 16.94
N LYS A 9 -2.21 -9.56 16.24
CA LYS A 9 -3.26 -10.46 15.75
C LYS A 9 -2.94 -11.10 14.39
N LYS A 10 -1.76 -11.71 14.28
CA LYS A 10 -1.27 -12.30 13.02
C LYS A 10 -2.23 -13.34 12.41
N LEU A 11 -2.87 -14.16 13.26
CA LEU A 11 -3.79 -15.21 12.81
C LEU A 11 -5.04 -14.62 12.13
N MET A 12 -5.51 -13.45 12.59
CA MET A 12 -6.61 -12.73 11.96
C MET A 12 -6.19 -12.19 10.58
N GLU A 13 -4.98 -11.64 10.48
CA GLU A 13 -4.44 -11.09 9.23
C GLU A 13 -4.27 -12.17 8.15
N VAL A 14 -3.76 -13.34 8.51
CA VAL A 14 -3.59 -14.46 7.58
C VAL A 14 -4.95 -14.90 7.01
N ARG A 15 -6.01 -14.89 7.81
CA ARG A 15 -7.37 -15.21 7.34
C ARG A 15 -7.90 -14.16 6.37
N ILE A 16 -7.73 -12.87 6.70
CA ILE A 16 -8.13 -11.77 5.81
C ILE A 16 -7.39 -11.87 4.48
N PHE A 17 -6.08 -12.09 4.52
CA PHE A 17 -5.25 -12.19 3.33
C PHE A 17 -5.65 -13.37 2.44
N LYS A 18 -6.00 -14.52 3.03
CA LYS A 18 -6.53 -15.67 2.29
C LYS A 18 -7.80 -15.29 1.50
N HIS A 19 -8.75 -14.63 2.14
CA HIS A 19 -9.98 -14.18 1.48
C HIS A 19 -9.71 -13.14 0.39
N THR A 20 -8.77 -12.22 0.61
CA THR A 20 -8.38 -11.25 -0.41
C THR A 20 -7.77 -11.92 -1.64
N MET A 21 -6.90 -12.93 -1.46
CA MET A 21 -6.34 -13.67 -2.61
C MET A 21 -7.41 -14.38 -3.43
N GLU A 22 -8.43 -14.95 -2.77
CA GLU A 22 -9.59 -15.56 -3.44
C GLU A 22 -10.37 -14.50 -4.25
N LEU A 23 -10.62 -13.32 -3.68
CA LEU A 23 -11.29 -12.22 -4.37
C LEU A 23 -10.50 -11.67 -5.56
N ILE A 24 -9.19 -11.48 -5.41
CA ILE A 24 -8.33 -11.00 -6.50
C ILE A 24 -8.37 -11.97 -7.69
N ASN A 25 -8.27 -13.26 -7.42
CA ASN A 25 -8.33 -14.29 -8.47
C ASN A 25 -9.68 -14.26 -9.20
N LEU A 26 -10.79 -14.11 -8.46
CA LEU A 26 -12.13 -14.03 -9.05
C LEU A 26 -12.40 -12.75 -9.86
N LEU A 27 -11.77 -11.64 -9.50
CA LEU A 27 -11.98 -10.34 -10.17
C LEU A 27 -11.08 -10.14 -11.39
N THR A 28 -9.89 -10.74 -11.40
CA THR A 28 -8.88 -10.51 -12.43
C THR A 28 -8.62 -11.71 -13.33
N ASP A 29 -9.09 -12.91 -12.96
CA ASP A 29 -8.79 -14.19 -13.60
C ASP A 29 -7.27 -14.46 -13.76
N GLN A 30 -6.45 -13.78 -12.95
CA GLN A 30 -5.00 -13.87 -12.94
C GLN A 30 -4.50 -14.45 -11.62
N ASN A 31 -3.26 -14.94 -11.63
CA ASN A 31 -2.61 -15.40 -10.41
C ASN A 31 -2.51 -14.23 -9.41
N PRO A 32 -3.14 -14.32 -8.23
CA PRO A 32 -3.19 -13.22 -7.27
C PRO A 32 -1.81 -12.83 -6.74
N ILE A 33 -0.84 -13.75 -6.75
CA ILE A 33 0.54 -13.46 -6.35
C ILE A 33 1.19 -12.48 -7.34
N GLN A 34 0.95 -12.68 -8.64
CA GLN A 34 1.50 -11.81 -9.68
C GLN A 34 0.94 -10.40 -9.57
N VAL A 35 -0.38 -10.26 -9.39
CA VAL A 35 -1.04 -8.96 -9.21
C VAL A 35 -0.46 -8.19 -8.02
N ILE A 36 -0.18 -8.87 -6.90
CA ILE A 36 0.44 -8.24 -5.72
C ILE A 36 1.88 -7.78 -6.03
N ILE A 37 2.66 -8.57 -6.77
CA ILE A 37 4.01 -8.19 -7.18
C ILE A 37 3.96 -6.94 -8.06
N ASP A 38 3.09 -6.93 -9.06
CA ASP A 38 2.93 -5.80 -9.97
C ASP A 38 2.46 -4.54 -9.22
N ALA A 39 1.54 -4.69 -8.27
CA ALA A 39 1.12 -3.61 -7.39
C ALA A 39 2.28 -3.03 -6.57
N VAL A 40 3.14 -3.86 -5.98
CA VAL A 40 4.30 -3.42 -5.19
C VAL A 40 5.34 -2.71 -6.07
N ILE A 41 5.56 -3.18 -7.30
CA ILE A 41 6.49 -2.56 -8.25
C ILE A 41 6.02 -1.14 -8.61
N ASN A 42 4.72 -0.97 -8.82
CA ASN A 42 4.13 0.29 -9.23
C ASN A 42 3.96 1.27 -8.07
N SER A 43 3.63 0.81 -6.86
CA SER A 43 3.32 1.66 -5.69
C SER A 43 4.53 2.26 -4.97
N GLY A 44 5.74 1.87 -5.36
CA GLY A 44 6.95 2.30 -4.66
C GLY A 44 7.49 3.62 -5.21
N PRO A 45 7.58 4.69 -4.40
CA PRO A 45 8.13 5.97 -4.85
C PRO A 45 9.61 5.81 -5.25
N ARG A 46 10.02 6.60 -6.24
CA ARG A 46 11.39 6.58 -6.78
C ARG A 46 12.29 7.66 -6.15
N GLU A 47 11.70 8.80 -5.81
CA GLU A 47 12.38 9.95 -5.24
C GLU A 47 11.66 10.40 -3.97
N ASP A 48 12.39 10.94 -2.99
CA ASP A 48 11.87 11.53 -1.76
C ASP A 48 12.51 12.90 -1.52
N ALA A 49 11.88 13.74 -0.71
CA ALA A 49 12.42 15.05 -0.35
C ALA A 49 12.92 15.03 1.10
N THR A 50 14.24 15.13 1.28
CA THR A 50 14.82 15.24 2.61
C THR A 50 15.00 16.69 3.01
N ARG A 51 14.79 16.93 4.31
CA ARG A 51 15.01 18.23 4.94
C ARG A 51 16.50 18.38 5.26
N ILE A 52 17.23 19.14 4.46
CA ILE A 52 18.67 19.37 4.63
C ILE A 52 18.91 20.83 5.00
N GLY A 53 19.66 21.06 6.08
CA GLY A 53 19.99 22.41 6.53
C GLY A 53 20.90 22.39 7.75
N SER A 54 21.73 23.42 7.87
CA SER A 54 22.55 23.68 9.06
C SER A 54 21.97 24.87 9.81
N THR A 55 21.83 24.74 11.12
CA THR A 55 21.34 25.79 12.03
C THR A 55 19.92 26.24 11.67
N SER A 56 19.73 27.48 11.22
CA SER A 56 18.43 28.16 11.14
C SER A 56 17.81 28.18 9.74
N VAL A 57 18.51 27.68 8.72
CA VAL A 57 17.99 27.61 7.35
C VAL A 57 17.83 26.16 6.94
N VAL A 58 16.62 25.83 6.55
CA VAL A 58 16.21 24.48 6.17
C VAL A 58 15.67 24.53 4.75
N ARG A 59 16.21 23.69 3.86
CA ARG A 59 15.70 23.50 2.50
C ARG A 59 15.30 22.05 2.27
N ARG A 60 14.38 21.81 1.34
CA ARG A 60 14.08 20.46 0.84
C ARG A 60 15.00 20.16 -0.32
N GLN A 61 15.62 18.99 -0.30
CA GLN A 61 16.45 18.49 -1.38
C GLN A 61 15.92 17.12 -1.81
N ALA A 62 15.78 16.92 -3.12
CA ALA A 62 15.41 15.63 -3.69
C ALA A 62 16.56 14.63 -3.47
N VAL A 63 16.20 13.43 -3.03
CA VAL A 63 17.11 12.32 -2.75
C VAL A 63 16.47 11.04 -3.26
N ASP A 64 17.28 10.17 -3.86
CA ASP A 64 16.84 8.87 -4.34
C ASP A 64 16.49 7.92 -3.18
N ILE A 65 15.49 7.07 -3.40
CA ILE A 65 15.04 6.09 -2.40
C ILE A 65 15.80 4.77 -2.57
N SER A 66 16.25 4.18 -1.46
CA SER A 66 16.86 2.85 -1.49
C SER A 66 15.85 1.76 -1.89
N PRO A 67 16.24 0.70 -2.62
CA PRO A 67 15.31 -0.35 -3.06
C PRO A 67 14.53 -1.01 -1.91
N LEU A 68 15.17 -1.20 -0.75
CA LEU A 68 14.51 -1.74 0.44
C LEU A 68 13.44 -0.79 0.98
N ARG A 69 13.74 0.52 1.03
CA ARG A 69 12.77 1.52 1.47
C ARG A 69 11.59 1.62 0.51
N ARG A 70 11.84 1.50 -0.80
CA ARG A 70 10.79 1.49 -1.83
C ARG A 70 9.77 0.37 -1.60
N VAL A 71 10.22 -0.85 -1.35
CA VAL A 71 9.33 -2.00 -1.05
C VAL A 71 8.58 -1.79 0.27
N ASN A 72 9.26 -1.33 1.31
CA ASN A 72 8.63 -1.09 2.61
C ASN A 72 7.56 0.01 2.53
N GLN A 73 7.83 1.09 1.79
CA GLN A 73 6.89 2.19 1.59
C GLN A 73 5.67 1.75 0.79
N ALA A 74 5.86 0.98 -0.29
CA ALA A 74 4.78 0.42 -1.10
C ALA A 74 3.80 -0.42 -0.26
N LEU A 75 4.33 -1.35 0.55
CA LEU A 75 3.51 -2.18 1.44
C LEU A 75 2.76 -1.34 2.48
N TYR A 76 3.41 -0.31 3.00
CA TYR A 76 2.79 0.61 3.95
C TYR A 76 1.62 1.39 3.33
N LEU A 77 1.81 1.97 2.14
CA LEU A 77 0.77 2.75 1.45
C LEU A 77 -0.42 1.87 1.07
N LEU A 78 -0.20 0.68 0.50
CA LEU A 78 -1.28 -0.25 0.14
C LEU A 78 -2.11 -0.69 1.35
N THR A 79 -1.44 -1.00 2.47
CA THR A 79 -2.15 -1.41 3.70
C THR A 79 -2.84 -0.24 4.42
N THR A 80 -2.34 0.99 4.23
CA THR A 80 -2.95 2.20 4.77
C THR A 80 -4.21 2.56 3.99
N GLY A 81 -4.15 2.59 2.65
CA GLY A 81 -5.32 2.82 1.79
C GLY A 81 -6.45 1.82 2.02
N ALA A 82 -6.12 0.52 2.12
CA ALA A 82 -7.12 -0.51 2.42
C ALA A 82 -7.76 -0.35 3.81
N ARG A 83 -6.99 0.14 4.79
CA ARG A 83 -7.51 0.40 6.13
C ARG A 83 -8.42 1.63 6.13
N GLU A 84 -7.99 2.73 5.55
CA GLU A 84 -8.76 3.97 5.50
C GLU A 84 -10.07 3.78 4.73
N SER A 85 -10.02 3.10 3.58
CA SER A 85 -11.21 2.77 2.79
C SER A 85 -12.18 1.82 3.50
N SER A 86 -11.70 0.96 4.40
CA SER A 86 -12.55 0.10 5.23
C SER A 86 -13.13 0.81 6.46
N PHE A 87 -12.53 1.92 6.88
CA PHE A 87 -12.95 2.60 8.10
C PHE A 87 -14.26 3.36 7.86
N ARG A 88 -15.31 3.01 8.63
CA ARG A 88 -16.68 3.54 8.46
C ARG A 88 -17.32 3.21 7.11
N ASN A 89 -16.82 2.20 6.41
CA ASN A 89 -17.41 1.68 5.18
C ASN A 89 -18.18 0.36 5.46
N ILE A 90 -19.15 0.05 4.61
CA ILE A 90 -19.92 -1.20 4.65
C ILE A 90 -19.06 -2.36 4.11
N LYS A 91 -18.18 -2.07 3.15
CA LYS A 91 -17.23 -3.04 2.58
C LYS A 91 -16.34 -3.63 3.67
N THR A 92 -16.09 -4.94 3.56
CA THR A 92 -15.17 -5.62 4.47
C THR A 92 -13.72 -5.26 4.16
N ILE A 93 -12.83 -5.41 5.15
CA ILE A 93 -11.40 -5.17 4.95
C ILE A 93 -10.80 -6.06 3.85
N ALA A 94 -11.33 -7.27 3.63
CA ALA A 94 -10.84 -8.18 2.61
C ALA A 94 -11.16 -7.68 1.19
N GLU A 95 -12.33 -7.07 1.00
CA GLU A 95 -12.77 -6.46 -0.27
C GLU A 95 -12.02 -5.15 -0.52
N CYS A 96 -11.91 -4.27 0.48
CA CYS A 96 -11.12 -3.04 0.39
C CYS A 96 -9.65 -3.34 0.06
N PHE A 97 -9.07 -4.38 0.66
CA PHE A 97 -7.71 -4.81 0.37
C PHE A 97 -7.57 -5.53 -0.98
N ALA A 98 -8.65 -5.99 -1.60
CA ALA A 98 -8.61 -6.55 -2.95
C ALA A 98 -8.63 -5.44 -4.02
N ASP A 99 -9.44 -4.40 -3.80
CA ASP A 99 -9.56 -3.26 -4.69
C ASP A 99 -8.24 -2.49 -4.84
N GLU A 100 -7.49 -2.29 -3.75
CA GLU A 100 -6.20 -1.55 -3.75
C GLU A 100 -5.12 -2.14 -4.68
N PRO A 101 -4.65 -3.38 -4.51
CA PRO A 101 -3.61 -3.96 -5.36
C PRO A 101 -4.06 -4.11 -6.82
N ILE A 102 -5.34 -4.35 -7.08
CA ILE A 102 -5.87 -4.40 -8.45
C ILE A 102 -5.74 -3.02 -9.12
N ASN A 103 -6.06 -1.95 -8.40
CA ASN A 103 -5.95 -0.58 -8.92
C ASN A 103 -4.49 -0.14 -9.06
N ALA A 104 -3.64 -0.48 -8.10
CA ALA A 104 -2.21 -0.19 -8.13
C ALA A 104 -1.47 -0.96 -9.25
N ALA A 105 -1.83 -2.21 -9.51
CA ALA A 105 -1.28 -2.98 -10.63
C ALA A 105 -1.60 -2.33 -11.99
N LYS A 106 -2.76 -1.66 -12.11
CA LYS A 106 -3.19 -0.94 -13.31
C LYS A 106 -2.70 0.51 -13.39
N VAL A 107 -1.92 0.98 -12.41
CA VAL A 107 -1.44 2.37 -12.30
C VAL A 107 -2.62 3.37 -12.36
N SER A 108 -3.70 3.04 -11.66
CA SER A 108 -4.89 3.90 -11.59
C SER A 108 -4.74 4.91 -10.46
N SER A 109 -5.05 6.18 -10.71
CA SER A 109 -5.08 7.24 -9.68
C SER A 109 -6.13 7.01 -8.57
N ASN A 110 -6.94 5.96 -8.68
CA ASN A 110 -7.88 5.55 -7.66
C ASN A 110 -7.21 4.80 -6.50
N SER A 111 -6.00 4.26 -6.68
CA SER A 111 -5.26 3.64 -5.57
C SER A 111 -4.66 4.71 -4.67
N TYR A 112 -4.71 4.45 -3.37
CA TYR A 112 -4.17 5.38 -2.37
C TYR A 112 -2.68 5.67 -2.58
N CYS A 113 -1.92 4.66 -3.01
CA CYS A 113 -0.48 4.80 -3.25
C CYS A 113 -0.12 5.86 -4.31
N HIS A 114 -0.92 6.02 -5.36
CA HIS A 114 -0.63 6.98 -6.44
C HIS A 114 -1.17 8.38 -6.15
N GLN A 115 -2.08 8.52 -5.17
CA GLN A 115 -2.56 9.82 -4.70
C GLN A 115 -1.53 10.52 -3.80
N GLU A 116 -0.81 9.75 -2.99
CA GLU A 116 0.22 10.23 -2.06
C GLU A 116 1.60 10.43 -2.71
N GLU A 117 1.79 9.99 -3.95
CA GLU A 117 3.03 10.19 -4.73
C GLU A 117 3.14 11.59 -5.37
N GLY A 118 2.09 12.41 -5.28
CA GLY A 118 1.98 13.76 -5.90
C GLY A 118 2.41 14.93 -5.04
#